data_AF-T1CDW5-F1
#
_entry.id   AF-T1CDW5-F1
#
_cell.length_a   1.000
_cell.length_b   1.000
_cell.length_c   1.000
_cell.angle_alpha   90.00
_cell.angle_beta   90.00
_cell.angle_gamma   90.00
#
_symmetry.space_group_name_H-M   'P 1'
#
loop_
_entity.id
_entity.type
_entity.pdbx_description
1 polymer ?
#
loop_
_entity_poly.entity_id
_entity_poly.type
_entity_poly.pdbx_seq_one_letter_code
_entity_poly.pdbx_strand_id
1 'polypeptide(L)'
;LWLQYTADGIPGQLGEIGTVSASESTPNIVATVFTASNSTTSTSTTTSTTISTSTPTTAAAASTSTITSTSTIPYVSITLQNTQSSNTPAPFQQMLVINSSKYSQYIHANLSNIEFTTSPAATGNTIYAWIESNATNSSKRTTVWLNISQGIPANGAITVYMDFMPNSVFSSNGPTGEAPQLSSTYAEYDDGASVFPFYSNFAGTSLNTSKWNSYGSDQTSNSLTDILVNNGISLT
;
A
#
# COMPACT_ATOMS: atom_id res chain seq x y z
N LEU A 1 -13.16 6.65 -18.16
CA LEU A 1 -13.30 8.12 -18.06
C LEU A 1 -13.31 8.44 -16.56
N TRP A 2 -12.23 8.97 -15.99
CA TRP A 2 -12.21 9.34 -14.56
C TRP A 2 -12.42 10.85 -14.46
N LEU A 3 -13.60 11.23 -13.99
CA LEU A 3 -13.89 12.61 -13.60
C LEU A 3 -13.64 12.70 -12.10
N GLN A 4 -12.60 13.43 -11.71
CA GLN A 4 -12.47 13.86 -10.32
C GLN A 4 -13.54 14.92 -10.07
N TYR A 5 -14.48 14.63 -9.18
CA TYR A 5 -15.40 15.62 -8.67
C TYR A 5 -14.73 16.32 -7.48
N THR A 6 -14.50 17.63 -7.59
CA THR A 6 -14.30 18.48 -6.43
C THR A 6 -15.63 18.58 -5.65
N ALA A 7 -15.57 18.90 -4.36
CA ALA A 7 -16.71 18.87 -3.42
C ALA A 7 -17.89 19.80 -3.79
N ASP A 8 -17.74 20.60 -4.84
CA ASP A 8 -18.69 21.54 -5.44
C ASP A 8 -19.41 20.99 -6.69
N GLY A 9 -19.11 19.77 -7.15
CA GLY A 9 -19.95 19.05 -8.11
C GLY A 9 -20.03 19.65 -9.53
N ILE A 10 -19.07 20.50 -9.92
CA ILE A 10 -19.00 21.08 -11.27
C ILE A 10 -17.90 20.38 -12.08
N PRO A 11 -18.21 19.77 -13.25
CA PRO A 11 -17.20 19.25 -14.14
C PRO A 11 -16.56 20.43 -14.90
N GLY A 12 -15.41 20.91 -14.42
CA GLY A 12 -14.73 22.02 -15.04
C GLY A 12 -13.27 22.14 -14.62
N GLN A 13 -12.39 22.01 -15.61
CA GLN A 13 -11.09 22.67 -15.73
C GLN A 13 -10.28 22.84 -14.45
N LEU A 14 -9.22 22.03 -14.32
CA LEU A 14 -8.16 22.13 -13.31
C LEU A 14 -7.78 23.60 -13.06
N GLY A 15 -8.45 24.20 -12.07
CA GLY A 15 -7.95 25.38 -11.39
C GLY A 15 -6.73 24.91 -10.65
N GLU A 16 -5.59 25.49 -10.98
CA GLU A 16 -4.31 25.27 -10.33
C GLU A 16 -4.38 25.83 -8.89
N ILE A 17 -5.16 25.17 -8.04
CA ILE A 17 -5.15 25.38 -6.59
C ILE A 17 -3.88 24.68 -6.12
N GLY A 18 -2.86 25.46 -5.73
CA GLY A 18 -1.44 25.09 -5.60
C GLY A 18 -1.07 23.61 -5.45
N THR A 19 -0.01 23.19 -6.14
CA THR A 19 0.37 21.77 -6.23
C THR A 19 0.94 21.23 -4.92
N VAL A 20 0.46 20.07 -4.47
CA VAL A 20 1.23 19.22 -3.54
C VAL A 20 2.29 18.49 -4.37
N SER A 21 3.55 18.78 -4.10
CA SER A 21 4.68 18.14 -4.78
C SER A 21 5.28 17.02 -3.92
N ALA A 22 5.68 15.93 -4.56
CA ALA A 22 6.36 14.81 -3.91
C ALA A 22 7.84 14.75 -4.35
N SER A 23 8.73 14.44 -3.40
CA SER A 23 10.15 14.18 -3.69
C SER A 23 10.65 12.95 -2.93
N GLU A 24 11.37 12.07 -3.63
CA GLU A 24 11.86 10.79 -3.12
C GLU A 24 13.34 10.86 -2.70
N SER A 25 13.70 10.12 -1.64
CA SER A 25 15.09 9.88 -1.25
C SER A 25 15.72 8.68 -1.97
N THR A 26 17.02 8.46 -1.73
CA THR A 26 17.63 7.15 -1.97
C THR A 26 17.14 6.13 -0.92
N PRO A 27 17.10 4.83 -1.23
CA PRO A 27 16.69 3.80 -0.28
C PRO A 27 17.59 3.78 0.95
N ASN A 28 16.99 3.55 2.12
CA ASN A 28 17.69 3.39 3.38
C ASN A 28 17.45 1.98 3.97
N ILE A 29 18.47 1.43 4.62
CA ILE A 29 18.42 0.13 5.30
C ILE A 29 18.71 0.39 6.79
N VAL A 30 17.70 0.25 7.65
CA VAL A 30 17.86 0.46 9.10
C VAL A 30 17.75 -0.88 9.82
N ALA A 31 18.83 -1.25 10.52
CA ALA A 31 18.88 -2.45 11.36
C ALA A 31 18.22 -2.23 12.72
N THR A 32 17.06 -2.84 12.94
CA THR A 32 16.45 -2.94 14.27
C THR A 32 16.90 -4.23 14.94
N VAL A 33 17.71 -4.11 16.00
CA VAL A 33 18.21 -5.26 16.78
C VAL A 33 17.12 -5.73 17.73
N PHE A 34 16.60 -6.95 17.52
CA PHE A 34 15.80 -7.64 18.53
C PHE A 34 16.67 -8.65 19.27
N THR A 35 16.85 -8.44 20.58
CA THR A 35 17.55 -9.39 21.45
C THR A 35 16.53 -10.36 22.03
N ALA A 36 16.42 -11.57 21.47
CA ALA A 36 15.66 -12.65 22.08
C ALA A 36 16.60 -13.53 22.93
N SER A 37 16.36 -13.56 24.24
CA SER A 37 17.05 -14.46 25.17
C SER A 37 16.22 -15.73 25.34
N ASN A 38 16.52 -16.79 24.59
CA ASN A 38 15.88 -18.09 24.82
C ASN A 38 16.65 -18.86 25.91
N SER A 39 16.00 -19.09 27.05
CA SER A 39 16.45 -20.09 28.04
C SER A 39 15.68 -21.38 27.78
N THR A 40 16.35 -22.39 27.20
CA THR A 40 15.78 -23.72 27.01
C THR A 40 16.36 -24.68 28.04
N THR A 41 15.55 -25.06 29.04
CA THR A 41 15.83 -26.21 29.91
C THR A 41 15.49 -27.49 29.16
N SER A 42 16.49 -28.22 28.69
CA SER A 42 16.32 -29.56 28.11
C SER A 42 16.27 -30.59 29.24
N THR A 43 15.10 -31.14 29.54
CA THR A 43 14.95 -32.35 30.37
C THR A 43 14.91 -33.55 29.44
N SER A 44 16.03 -34.24 29.28
CA SER A 44 16.11 -35.51 28.54
C SER A 44 15.72 -36.66 29.48
N THR A 45 14.55 -37.24 29.30
CA THR A 45 14.16 -38.53 29.89
C THR A 45 14.71 -39.67 29.03
N THR A 46 15.73 -40.36 29.52
CA THR A 46 16.14 -41.68 29.01
C THR A 46 16.04 -42.71 30.13
N THR A 47 15.15 -43.67 29.97
CA THR A 47 15.05 -44.89 30.76
C THR A 47 16.20 -45.83 30.41
N SER A 48 17.05 -46.18 31.39
CA SER A 48 17.69 -47.49 31.52
C SER A 48 18.41 -47.64 32.86
N THR A 49 18.21 -48.81 33.46
CA THR A 49 18.60 -49.24 34.81
C THR A 49 20.07 -49.68 34.88
N THR A 50 20.86 -49.19 35.84
CA THR A 50 21.80 -49.95 36.72
C THR A 50 22.59 -49.07 37.72
N ILE A 51 22.44 -49.40 39.01
CA ILE A 51 23.41 -49.50 40.13
C ILE A 51 24.56 -48.46 40.29
N SER A 52 24.40 -47.65 41.35
CA SER A 52 25.34 -47.16 42.39
C SER A 52 26.67 -46.42 42.09
N THR A 53 26.82 -45.30 42.84
CA THR A 53 28.02 -44.71 43.52
C THR A 53 28.58 -43.34 43.06
N SER A 54 28.74 -42.48 44.08
CA SER A 54 29.59 -41.28 44.23
C SER A 54 29.28 -39.96 43.48
N THR A 55 28.91 -38.95 44.29
CA THR A 55 29.04 -37.47 44.16
C THR A 55 30.39 -36.97 43.60
N PRO A 56 30.56 -35.66 43.33
CA PRO A 56 29.69 -34.67 42.66
C PRO A 56 30.44 -33.98 41.49
N THR A 57 29.81 -33.53 40.41
CA THR A 57 30.54 -32.73 39.40
C THR A 57 29.66 -31.73 38.65
N THR A 58 30.10 -30.48 38.75
CA THR A 58 30.12 -29.42 37.72
C THR A 58 28.78 -28.97 37.15
N ALA A 59 28.35 -27.79 37.60
CA ALA A 59 27.31 -26.99 36.95
C ALA A 59 27.62 -26.82 35.46
N ALA A 60 26.76 -27.33 34.60
CA ALA A 60 26.84 -27.16 33.15
C ALA A 60 26.75 -25.67 32.81
N ALA A 61 27.79 -25.12 32.19
CA ALA A 61 27.79 -23.77 31.67
C ALA A 61 26.74 -23.69 30.54
N ALA A 62 25.66 -22.94 30.78
CA ALA A 62 24.68 -22.61 29.76
C ALA A 62 25.40 -21.86 28.63
N SER A 63 25.50 -22.48 27.45
CA SER A 63 25.98 -21.82 26.25
C SER A 63 24.82 -21.07 25.63
N THR A 64 24.76 -19.75 25.84
CA THR A 64 23.76 -18.88 25.22
C THR A 64 24.16 -18.63 23.77
N SER A 65 23.57 -19.36 22.83
CA SER A 65 23.72 -19.06 21.40
C SER A 65 22.76 -17.93 21.03
N THR A 66 23.28 -16.72 20.82
CA THR A 66 22.54 -15.59 20.26
C THR A 66 22.45 -15.74 18.74
N ILE A 67 21.28 -16.12 18.23
CA ILE A 67 20.98 -16.05 16.79
C ILE A 67 20.36 -14.69 16.54
N THR A 68 21.14 -13.75 16.00
CA THR A 68 20.63 -12.44 15.57
C THR A 68 20.10 -12.57 14.15
N SER A 69 18.81 -12.83 13.95
CA SER A 69 18.18 -12.69 12.64
C SER A 69 17.80 -11.23 12.44
N THR A 70 18.62 -10.47 11.70
CA THR A 70 18.26 -9.12 11.26
C THR A 70 17.57 -9.22 9.91
N SER A 71 16.23 -9.12 9.89
CA SER A 71 15.50 -8.83 8.66
C SER A 71 15.04 -7.39 8.74
N THR A 72 15.64 -6.53 7.92
CA THR A 72 15.36 -5.09 7.86
C THR A 72 14.52 -4.82 6.63
N ILE A 73 13.35 -4.21 6.80
CA ILE A 73 12.53 -3.76 5.67
C ILE A 73 13.18 -2.50 5.09
N PRO A 74 13.73 -2.53 3.87
CA PRO A 74 14.29 -1.35 3.23
C PRO A 74 13.16 -0.41 2.81
N TYR A 75 13.42 0.90 2.79
CA TYR A 75 12.38 1.88 2.49
C TYR A 75 12.95 3.12 1.80
N VAL A 76 12.06 3.91 1.20
CA VAL A 76 12.34 5.26 0.67
C VAL A 76 11.41 6.26 1.35
N SER A 77 11.94 7.41 1.77
CA SER A 77 11.10 8.51 2.24
C SER A 77 10.62 9.36 1.06
N ILE A 78 9.37 9.79 1.15
CA ILE A 78 8.71 10.65 0.18
C ILE A 78 8.15 11.84 0.95
N THR A 79 8.69 13.03 0.69
CA THR A 79 8.19 14.27 1.30
C THR A 79 7.06 14.82 0.44
N LEU A 80 5.90 15.04 1.07
CA LEU A 80 4.74 15.70 0.48
C LEU A 80 4.68 17.12 1.02
N GLN A 81 4.84 18.10 0.14
CA GLN A 81 4.84 19.52 0.52
C GLN A 81 3.56 20.18 0.05
N ASN A 82 2.80 20.75 0.98
CA ASN A 82 1.73 21.68 0.67
C ASN A 82 2.33 23.09 0.50
N THR A 83 2.19 23.67 -0.70
CA THR A 83 2.66 25.02 -1.03
C THR A 83 1.55 26.07 -0.98
N GLN A 84 0.34 25.66 -0.60
CA GLN A 84 -0.83 26.53 -0.52
C GLN A 84 -0.85 27.30 0.81
N SER A 85 -1.56 28.43 0.82
CA SER A 85 -1.80 29.24 2.01
C SER A 85 -2.88 28.69 2.96
N SER A 86 -3.51 27.57 2.60
CA SER A 86 -4.52 26.87 3.40
C SER A 86 -4.13 25.41 3.61
N ASN A 87 -4.66 24.80 4.68
CA ASN A 87 -4.51 23.36 4.91
C ASN A 87 -5.18 22.58 3.79
N THR A 88 -4.65 21.41 3.46
CA THR A 88 -5.38 20.46 2.61
C THR A 88 -6.56 19.86 3.37
N PRO A 89 -7.56 19.30 2.67
CA PRO A 89 -8.58 18.45 3.30
C PRO A 89 -7.97 17.24 4.01
N ALA A 90 -8.73 16.64 4.92
CA ALA A 90 -8.38 15.45 5.67
C ALA A 90 -9.63 14.56 5.77
N PRO A 91 -9.68 13.38 5.12
CA PRO A 91 -8.67 12.83 4.21
C PRO A 91 -8.62 13.52 2.83
N PHE A 92 -7.55 13.28 2.06
CA PHE A 92 -7.47 13.61 0.63
C PHE A 92 -6.63 12.57 -0.15
N GLN A 93 -6.79 12.54 -1.48
CA GLN A 93 -6.03 11.66 -2.36
C GLN A 93 -4.79 12.35 -2.90
N GLN A 94 -3.62 11.71 -2.75
CA GLN A 94 -2.37 12.19 -3.31
C GLN A 94 -1.89 11.26 -4.43
N MET A 95 -1.77 11.78 -5.65
CA MET A 95 -1.10 11.08 -6.74
C MET A 95 0.42 11.18 -6.59
N LEU A 96 1.11 10.06 -6.74
CA LEU A 96 2.56 9.95 -6.84
C LEU A 96 2.93 9.40 -8.21
N VAL A 97 4.03 9.89 -8.76
CA VAL A 97 4.67 9.33 -9.96
C VAL A 97 6.04 8.83 -9.55
N ILE A 98 6.16 7.52 -9.41
CA ILE A 98 7.34 6.85 -8.86
C ILE A 98 8.23 6.34 -10.00
N ASN A 99 9.54 6.55 -9.87
CA ASN A 99 10.52 5.91 -10.76
C ASN A 99 10.90 4.54 -10.20
N SER A 100 10.01 3.56 -10.39
CA SER A 100 10.18 2.18 -9.92
C SER A 100 11.51 1.55 -10.35
N SER A 101 12.02 1.90 -11.54
CA SER A 101 13.31 1.41 -12.04
C SER A 101 14.52 1.76 -11.17
N LYS A 102 14.45 2.80 -10.33
CA LYS A 102 15.49 3.11 -9.33
C LYS A 102 15.56 2.07 -8.21
N TYR A 103 14.46 1.34 -7.99
CA TYR A 103 14.25 0.47 -6.85
C TYR A 103 14.09 -1.00 -7.27
N SER A 104 14.41 -1.34 -8.53
CA SER A 104 14.16 -2.65 -9.12
C SER A 104 14.79 -3.84 -8.37
N GLN A 105 15.81 -3.59 -7.55
CA GLN A 105 16.43 -4.59 -6.67
C GLN A 105 15.62 -4.90 -5.40
N TYR A 106 14.70 -4.00 -5.01
CA TYR A 106 13.89 -4.10 -3.80
C TYR A 106 12.41 -4.38 -4.09
N ILE A 107 11.90 -3.96 -5.25
CA ILE A 107 10.49 -4.13 -5.61
C ILE A 107 10.28 -5.35 -6.52
N HIS A 108 9.18 -6.05 -6.27
CA HIS A 108 8.69 -7.12 -7.13
C HIS A 108 8.38 -6.62 -8.53
N ALA A 109 8.40 -7.55 -9.50
CA ALA A 109 8.19 -7.24 -10.91
C ALA A 109 6.89 -6.46 -11.17
N ASN A 110 5.82 -6.75 -10.42
CA ASN A 110 4.51 -6.10 -10.46
C ASN A 110 4.26 -5.14 -9.28
N LEU A 111 5.31 -4.75 -8.55
CA LEU A 111 5.24 -3.86 -7.37
C LEU A 111 4.45 -4.44 -6.18
N SER A 112 4.16 -5.75 -6.16
CA SER A 112 3.25 -6.32 -5.16
C SER A 112 3.71 -6.25 -3.72
N ASN A 113 4.97 -5.89 -3.47
CA ASN A 113 5.58 -5.78 -2.16
C ASN A 113 5.81 -4.34 -1.70
N ILE A 114 5.19 -3.34 -2.34
CA ILE A 114 5.25 -1.96 -1.83
C ILE A 114 4.12 -1.74 -0.82
N GLU A 115 4.46 -1.21 0.36
CA GLU A 115 3.51 -0.70 1.35
C GLU A 115 3.87 0.75 1.68
N PHE A 116 2.87 1.57 2.03
CA PHE A 116 3.11 2.95 2.46
C PHE A 116 2.79 3.12 3.93
N THR A 117 3.67 3.77 4.68
CA THR A 117 3.46 4.01 6.12
C THR A 117 3.87 5.42 6.54
N THR A 118 3.44 5.84 7.73
CA THR A 118 3.81 7.14 8.33
C THR A 118 5.15 7.14 9.04
N SER A 119 5.78 5.97 9.26
CA SER A 119 7.07 5.81 9.94
C SER A 119 7.88 4.71 9.27
N PRO A 120 9.21 4.86 9.15
CA PRO A 120 10.01 3.99 8.30
C PRO A 120 10.01 2.51 8.72
N ALA A 121 10.34 1.65 7.76
CA ALA A 121 10.50 0.20 7.94
C ALA A 121 9.21 -0.49 8.41
N ALA A 122 8.07 -0.06 7.88
CA ALA A 122 6.73 -0.58 8.18
C ALA A 122 6.36 -0.54 9.68
N THR A 123 6.83 0.46 10.43
CA THR A 123 6.57 0.60 11.88
C THR A 123 5.47 1.61 12.24
N GLY A 124 5.02 2.40 11.27
CA GLY A 124 4.00 3.44 11.44
C GLY A 124 2.57 2.97 11.12
N ASN A 125 1.65 3.93 11.02
CA ASN A 125 0.32 3.64 10.51
C ASN A 125 0.42 3.39 9.01
N THR A 126 -0.24 2.33 8.56
CA THR A 126 -0.36 2.03 7.14
C THR A 126 -1.24 3.06 6.41
N ILE A 127 -0.85 3.41 5.20
CA ILE A 127 -1.51 4.35 4.30
C ILE A 127 -2.06 3.54 3.13
N TYR A 128 -3.38 3.60 2.91
CA TYR A 128 -3.99 2.91 1.77
C TYR A 128 -3.46 3.48 0.46
N ALA A 129 -3.10 2.58 -0.45
CA ALA A 129 -2.53 2.92 -1.74
C ALA A 129 -3.16 2.11 -2.89
N TRP A 130 -3.26 2.71 -4.06
CA TRP A 130 -3.80 2.07 -5.26
C TRP A 130 -2.91 2.38 -6.46
N ILE A 131 -2.34 1.34 -7.06
CA ILE A 131 -1.48 1.47 -8.25
C ILE A 131 -2.37 1.60 -9.48
N GLU A 132 -2.34 2.78 -10.11
CA GLU A 132 -3.20 3.06 -11.27
C GLU A 132 -2.65 2.45 -12.56
N SER A 133 -1.33 2.62 -12.80
CA SER A 133 -0.74 2.30 -14.10
C SER A 133 0.78 2.11 -14.04
N ASN A 134 1.30 1.45 -15.08
CA ASN A 134 2.71 1.11 -15.25
C ASN A 134 3.31 0.34 -14.07
N ALA A 135 2.55 -0.61 -13.51
CA ALA A 135 2.93 -1.49 -12.41
C ALA A 135 4.04 -2.48 -12.83
N THR A 136 5.21 -1.95 -13.16
CA THR A 136 6.41 -2.74 -13.44
C THR A 136 7.64 -2.15 -12.76
N ASN A 137 8.50 -3.01 -12.21
CA ASN A 137 9.75 -2.58 -11.58
C ASN A 137 10.76 -1.94 -12.54
N SER A 138 10.50 -1.96 -13.84
CA SER A 138 11.30 -1.29 -14.87
C SER A 138 10.74 0.08 -15.28
N SER A 139 9.58 0.47 -14.73
CA SER A 139 8.90 1.72 -15.08
C SER A 139 9.66 2.92 -14.53
N LYS A 140 9.74 3.98 -15.33
CA LYS A 140 10.22 5.30 -14.88
C LYS A 140 9.10 6.17 -14.33
N ARG A 141 7.84 5.76 -14.51
CA ARG A 141 6.63 6.54 -14.21
C ARG A 141 5.47 5.62 -13.82
N THR A 142 5.56 5.02 -12.66
CA THR A 142 4.44 4.29 -12.05
C THR A 142 3.54 5.30 -11.37
N THR A 143 2.24 5.29 -11.69
CA THR A 143 1.26 6.16 -11.03
C THR A 143 0.63 5.42 -9.86
N VAL A 144 0.71 6.00 -8.67
CA VAL A 144 0.14 5.45 -7.43
C VAL A 144 -0.67 6.52 -6.73
N TRP A 145 -1.81 6.17 -6.15
CA TRP A 145 -2.63 7.08 -5.35
C TRP A 145 -2.59 6.68 -3.88
N LEU A 146 -2.40 7.65 -3.00
CA LEU A 146 -2.43 7.46 -1.55
C LEU A 146 -3.64 8.13 -0.92
N ASN A 147 -4.19 7.53 0.14
CA ASN A 147 -5.19 8.15 0.99
C ASN A 147 -4.54 8.82 2.22
N ILE A 148 -4.35 10.13 2.17
CA ILE A 148 -3.72 10.89 3.25
C ILE A 148 -4.78 11.34 4.25
N SER A 149 -4.84 10.67 5.40
CA SER A 149 -5.92 10.86 6.40
C SER A 149 -5.83 12.17 7.19
N GLN A 150 -4.62 12.65 7.47
CA GLN A 150 -4.39 13.78 8.41
C GLN A 150 -4.30 15.15 7.73
N GLY A 151 -4.35 15.21 6.40
CA GLY A 151 -4.07 16.43 5.65
C GLY A 151 -2.62 16.93 5.81
N ILE A 152 -2.31 18.08 5.20
CA ILE A 152 -1.04 18.77 5.31
C ILE A 152 -1.31 20.25 5.61
N PRO A 153 -0.76 20.83 6.68
CA PRO A 153 -0.93 22.25 6.99
C PRO A 153 -0.51 23.18 5.85
N ALA A 154 -1.05 24.40 5.83
CA ALA A 154 -0.61 25.46 4.92
C ALA A 154 0.90 25.65 4.97
N ASN A 155 1.57 25.69 3.82
CA ASN A 155 3.03 25.78 3.69
C ASN A 155 3.81 24.68 4.45
N GLY A 156 3.12 23.60 4.87
CA GLY A 156 3.68 22.50 5.64
C GLY A 156 4.08 21.31 4.78
N ALA A 157 4.73 20.34 5.41
CA ALA A 157 5.08 19.09 4.77
C ALA A 157 4.87 17.91 5.72
N ILE A 158 4.66 16.74 5.14
CA ILE A 158 4.71 15.44 5.82
C ILE A 158 5.67 14.52 5.07
N THR A 159 6.14 13.49 5.75
CA THR A 159 6.91 12.42 5.14
C THR A 159 6.10 11.13 5.20
N VAL A 160 5.98 10.47 4.07
CA VAL A 160 5.47 9.09 3.97
C VAL A 160 6.63 8.19 3.56
N TYR A 161 6.54 6.91 3.88
CA TYR A 161 7.59 5.94 3.61
C TYR A 161 7.03 4.88 2.68
N MET A 162 7.72 4.62 1.57
CA MET A 162 7.46 3.47 0.70
C MET A 162 8.38 2.34 1.17
N ASP A 163 7.79 1.35 1.82
CA ASP A 163 8.45 0.19 2.39
C ASP A 163 8.48 -0.96 1.39
N PHE A 164 9.63 -1.64 1.27
CA PHE A 164 9.83 -2.78 0.38
C PHE A 164 9.71 -4.08 1.17
N MET A 165 8.48 -4.60 1.21
CA MET A 165 8.12 -5.75 2.02
C MET A 165 8.79 -7.03 1.48
N PRO A 166 9.10 -8.01 2.35
CA PRO A 166 9.73 -9.27 1.91
C PRO A 166 8.78 -10.17 1.12
N ASN A 167 7.46 -9.95 1.25
CA ASN A 167 6.42 -10.70 0.57
C ASN A 167 5.41 -9.72 -0.06
N SER A 168 4.56 -10.26 -0.93
CA SER A 168 3.44 -9.52 -1.50
C SER A 168 2.48 -9.03 -0.40
N VAL A 169 2.05 -7.77 -0.50
CA VAL A 169 1.01 -7.15 0.35
C VAL A 169 -0.29 -6.88 -0.41
N PHE A 170 -0.33 -7.20 -1.70
CA PHE A 170 -1.54 -7.07 -2.53
C PHE A 170 -2.73 -7.82 -1.93
N SER A 171 -3.85 -7.10 -1.85
CA SER A 171 -5.10 -7.57 -1.26
C SER A 171 -6.23 -6.64 -1.70
N SER A 172 -7.40 -7.21 -1.98
CA SER A 172 -8.62 -6.43 -2.30
C SER A 172 -9.16 -5.61 -1.12
N ASN A 173 -8.62 -5.82 0.08
CA ASN A 173 -8.90 -5.02 1.28
C ASN A 173 -7.71 -4.11 1.66
N GLY A 174 -6.70 -4.02 0.80
CA GLY A 174 -5.47 -3.28 1.07
C GLY A 174 -4.47 -4.03 1.97
N PRO A 175 -3.39 -3.36 2.36
CA PRO A 175 -3.23 -1.91 2.33
C PRO A 175 -2.79 -1.29 0.99
N THR A 176 -2.36 -2.12 0.05
CA THR A 176 -2.02 -1.67 -1.31
C THR A 176 -2.65 -2.61 -2.31
N GLY A 177 -3.44 -2.06 -3.22
CA GLY A 177 -3.99 -2.76 -4.36
C GLY A 177 -3.61 -2.10 -5.67
N GLU A 178 -4.27 -2.53 -6.74
CA GLU A 178 -3.99 -2.08 -8.09
C GLU A 178 -5.25 -1.94 -8.94
N ALA A 179 -5.15 -1.17 -10.01
CA ALA A 179 -6.25 -0.98 -10.95
C ALA A 179 -6.73 -2.33 -11.52
N PRO A 180 -8.05 -2.50 -11.71
CA PRO A 180 -8.66 -3.81 -11.91
C PRO A 180 -8.18 -4.54 -13.17
N GLN A 181 -7.65 -3.81 -14.15
CA GLN A 181 -7.10 -4.33 -15.39
C GLN A 181 -5.62 -4.75 -15.32
N LEU A 182 -4.93 -4.52 -14.20
CA LEU A 182 -3.50 -4.82 -14.06
C LEU A 182 -3.24 -6.27 -13.67
N SER A 183 -4.14 -6.87 -12.88
CA SER A 183 -4.10 -8.29 -12.53
C SER A 183 -4.54 -9.16 -13.71
N SER A 184 -4.11 -10.43 -13.74
CA SER A 184 -4.60 -11.40 -14.74
C SER A 184 -6.07 -11.73 -14.59
N THR A 185 -6.54 -11.78 -13.34
CA THR A 185 -7.97 -11.89 -13.02
C THR A 185 -8.50 -10.49 -12.76
N TYR A 186 -9.58 -10.10 -13.44
CA TYR A 186 -10.12 -8.75 -13.28
C TYR A 186 -10.43 -8.43 -11.82
N ALA A 187 -9.91 -7.29 -11.34
CA ALA A 187 -10.10 -6.77 -9.99
C ALA A 187 -9.60 -7.69 -8.83
N GLU A 188 -8.66 -8.60 -9.10
CA GLU A 188 -8.14 -9.54 -8.08
C GLU A 188 -7.62 -8.83 -6.82
N TYR A 189 -6.87 -7.76 -7.00
CA TYR A 189 -6.27 -6.95 -5.94
C TYR A 189 -6.78 -5.50 -5.96
N ASP A 190 -7.94 -5.25 -6.55
CA ASP A 190 -8.47 -3.90 -6.66
C ASP A 190 -9.13 -3.44 -5.35
N ASP A 191 -8.44 -2.52 -4.66
CA ASP A 191 -8.87 -1.90 -3.41
C ASP A 191 -9.13 -0.39 -3.56
N GLY A 192 -9.37 0.11 -4.78
CA GLY A 192 -9.49 1.56 -5.03
C GLY A 192 -10.56 2.26 -4.16
N ALA A 193 -11.56 1.52 -3.67
CA ALA A 193 -12.55 2.03 -2.71
C ALA A 193 -11.97 2.44 -1.34
N SER A 194 -10.79 1.94 -0.97
CA SER A 194 -10.04 2.34 0.24
C SER A 194 -9.27 3.65 0.05
N VAL A 195 -9.06 4.07 -1.21
CA VAL A 195 -8.34 5.30 -1.55
C VAL A 195 -9.27 6.43 -1.95
N PHE A 196 -10.29 6.15 -2.76
CA PHE A 196 -11.18 7.14 -3.31
C PHE A 196 -12.55 7.15 -2.60
N PRO A 197 -13.08 8.32 -2.19
CA PRO A 197 -14.39 8.42 -1.54
C PRO A 197 -15.53 7.91 -2.43
N PHE A 198 -15.38 8.07 -3.74
CA PHE A 198 -16.27 7.48 -4.74
C PHE A 198 -15.44 6.62 -5.70
N TYR A 199 -15.74 5.32 -5.72
CA TYR A 199 -15.04 4.35 -6.56
C TYR A 199 -16.00 3.36 -7.20
N SER A 200 -15.78 3.08 -8.48
CA SER A 200 -16.45 2.01 -9.21
C SER A 200 -15.49 1.44 -10.24
N ASN A 201 -15.19 0.16 -10.11
CA ASN A 201 -14.40 -0.59 -11.08
C ASN A 201 -15.28 -1.29 -12.13
N PHE A 202 -16.60 -1.07 -12.13
CA PHE A 202 -17.54 -1.68 -13.08
C PHE A 202 -17.36 -3.20 -13.25
N ALA A 203 -17.00 -3.90 -12.17
CA ALA A 203 -16.86 -5.35 -12.18
C ALA A 203 -18.19 -6.05 -12.50
N GLY A 204 -18.11 -7.13 -13.27
CA GLY A 204 -19.27 -7.90 -13.71
C GLY A 204 -19.88 -7.38 -15.00
N THR A 205 -21.16 -7.69 -15.21
CA THR A 205 -21.89 -7.47 -16.47
C THR A 205 -23.07 -6.51 -16.34
N SER A 206 -23.17 -5.78 -15.23
CA SER A 206 -24.31 -4.90 -14.94
C SER A 206 -23.87 -3.65 -14.18
N LEU A 207 -24.52 -2.53 -14.50
CA LEU A 207 -24.28 -1.27 -13.82
C LEU A 207 -24.77 -1.36 -12.36
N ASN A 208 -23.94 -0.91 -11.42
CA ASN A 208 -24.34 -0.81 -10.02
C ASN A 208 -25.34 0.35 -9.84
N THR A 209 -26.64 0.06 -9.84
CA THR A 209 -27.72 1.05 -9.76
C THR A 209 -27.83 1.74 -8.39
N SER A 210 -27.13 1.24 -7.37
CA SER A 210 -27.02 1.95 -6.08
C SER A 210 -25.98 3.08 -6.12
N LYS A 211 -25.05 3.05 -7.09
CA LYS A 211 -24.02 4.07 -7.28
C LYS A 211 -24.29 4.96 -8.49
N TRP A 212 -24.95 4.43 -9.51
CA TRP A 212 -25.13 5.08 -10.79
C TRP A 212 -26.60 5.13 -11.18
N ASN A 213 -27.07 6.32 -11.57
CA ASN A 213 -28.28 6.47 -12.35
C ASN A 213 -27.90 6.50 -13.83
N SER A 214 -28.73 5.91 -14.67
CA SER A 214 -28.59 5.96 -16.12
C SER A 214 -29.82 6.65 -16.71
N TYR A 215 -29.58 7.64 -17.56
CA TYR A 215 -30.61 8.38 -18.27
C TYR A 215 -30.31 8.25 -19.76
N GLY A 216 -31.36 8.00 -20.56
CA GLY A 216 -31.24 8.11 -22.02
C GLY A 216 -31.00 9.56 -22.44
N SER A 217 -30.71 9.76 -23.73
CA SER A 217 -30.52 11.09 -24.34
C SER A 217 -31.69 12.05 -24.08
N ASP A 218 -32.91 11.52 -24.03
CA ASP A 218 -34.05 12.15 -23.41
C ASP A 218 -34.12 11.71 -21.94
N GLN A 219 -33.82 12.64 -21.02
CA GLN A 219 -33.80 12.51 -19.55
C GLN A 219 -35.09 11.93 -18.91
N THR A 220 -36.06 11.52 -19.73
CA THR A 220 -37.36 10.94 -19.40
C THR A 220 -37.45 9.43 -19.65
N SER A 221 -36.43 8.79 -20.23
CA SER A 221 -36.48 7.36 -20.58
C SER A 221 -35.28 6.61 -20.00
N ASN A 222 -35.55 5.63 -19.14
CA ASN A 222 -34.57 4.66 -18.60
C ASN A 222 -34.11 3.66 -19.69
N SER A 223 -33.82 4.13 -20.90
CA SER A 223 -33.41 3.28 -22.02
C SER A 223 -31.90 3.07 -21.97
N LEU A 224 -31.49 1.88 -21.58
CA LEU A 224 -30.11 1.43 -21.38
C LEU A 224 -29.38 1.05 -22.68
N THR A 225 -29.84 1.50 -23.86
CA THR A 225 -29.34 1.00 -25.15
C THR A 225 -27.86 1.32 -25.40
N ASP A 226 -27.31 2.29 -24.68
CA ASP A 226 -26.02 2.90 -24.97
C ASP A 226 -24.97 2.64 -23.86
N ILE A 227 -25.28 1.80 -22.86
CA ILE A 227 -24.35 1.46 -21.75
C ILE A 227 -24.06 -0.04 -21.75
N LEU A 228 -22.82 -0.40 -22.03
CA LEU A 228 -22.31 -1.76 -21.86
C LEU A 228 -21.39 -1.83 -20.64
N VAL A 229 -21.74 -2.70 -19.69
CA VAL A 229 -20.87 -3.08 -18.58
C VAL A 229 -20.34 -4.48 -18.80
N ASN A 230 -19.01 -4.61 -18.83
CA ASN A 230 -18.32 -5.89 -18.90
C ASN A 230 -16.90 -5.70 -18.37
N ASN A 231 -16.73 -5.78 -17.04
CA ASN A 231 -15.46 -5.53 -16.36
C ASN A 231 -14.85 -4.19 -16.83
N GLY A 232 -15.66 -3.14 -16.73
CA GLY A 232 -15.44 -1.87 -17.40
C GLY A 232 -16.77 -1.30 -17.90
N ILE A 233 -16.75 -0.04 -18.35
CA ILE A 233 -17.93 0.63 -18.91
C ILE A 233 -17.59 1.18 -20.29
N SER A 234 -18.48 0.95 -21.25
CA SER A 234 -18.45 1.56 -22.58
C SER A 234 -19.77 2.28 -22.82
N LEU A 235 -19.68 3.50 -23.35
CA LEU A 235 -20.80 4.28 -23.85
C LEU A 235 -20.77 4.20 -25.36
N THR A 236 -21.85 3.74 -26.00
CA THR A 236 -21.91 3.50 -27.46
C THR A 236 -22.87 4.45 -28.15
#